data_AF-Q0N4H9-F1
#
_entry.id   AF-Q0N4H9-F1
#
_cell.length_a   1.000
_cell.length_b   1.000
_cell.length_c   1.000
_cell.angle_alpha   90.00
_cell.angle_beta   90.00
_cell.angle_gamma   90.00
#
_symmetry.space_group_name_H-M   'P 1'
#
loop_
_entity.id
_entity.type
_entity.pdbx_description
1 polymer ?
#
loop_
_entity_poly.entity_id
_entity_poly.type
_entity_poly.pdbx_seq_one_letter_code
_entity_poly.pdbx_strand_id
1 'polypeptide(L)' 'PTKLRPLFSKTQLSRLEKEFSGNKYLTESKREQLSKDLGMTETQVKTWFQNRRTKWRKKK' A
#
# COMPACT_ATOMS: atom_id res chain seq x y z
N PRO A 1 -17.34 -14.83 -11.48
CA PRO A 1 -17.39 -13.90 -10.33
C PRO A 1 -16.13 -13.02 -10.27
N THR A 2 -16.17 -11.83 -10.87
CA THR A 2 -15.12 -10.83 -10.76
C THR A 2 -14.99 -10.42 -9.29
N LYS A 3 -13.88 -10.79 -8.62
CA LYS A 3 -13.57 -10.33 -7.26
C LYS A 3 -13.76 -8.80 -7.22
N LEU A 4 -14.78 -8.35 -6.50
CA LEU A 4 -15.02 -6.93 -6.23
C LEU A 4 -13.69 -6.34 -5.72
N ARG A 5 -13.13 -5.36 -6.44
CA ARG A 5 -11.92 -4.67 -5.99
C ARG A 5 -12.29 -3.89 -4.74
N PRO A 6 -11.77 -4.24 -3.55
CA PRO A 6 -12.01 -3.44 -2.37
C PRO A 6 -11.34 -2.09 -2.58
N LEU A 7 -12.12 -1.01 -2.56
CA LEU A 7 -11.56 0.33 -2.47
C LEU A 7 -11.01 0.48 -1.05
N PHE A 8 -9.72 0.82 -0.93
CA PHE A 8 -9.12 1.10 0.37
C PHE A 8 -9.80 2.32 0.99
N SER A 9 -10.08 2.25 2.29
CA SER A 9 -10.66 3.37 3.03
C SER A 9 -9.69 4.55 3.07
N LYS A 10 -10.22 5.76 3.34
CA LYS A 10 -9.38 6.96 3.49
C LYS A 10 -8.32 6.80 4.58
N THR A 11 -8.65 6.11 5.67
CA THR A 11 -7.72 5.84 6.78
C THR A 11 -6.60 4.88 6.36
N GLN A 12 -6.93 3.81 5.62
CA GLN A 12 -5.94 2.89 5.06
C GLN A 12 -4.99 3.61 4.09
N LEU A 13 -5.54 4.41 3.18
CA LEU A 13 -4.74 5.20 2.23
C LEU A 13 -3.83 6.18 2.95
N SER A 14 -4.32 6.92 3.94
CA SER A 14 -3.52 7.89 4.69
C SER A 14 -2.33 7.22 5.38
N ARG A 15 -2.53 6.05 6.03
CA ARG A 15 -1.43 5.31 6.65
C ARG A 15 -0.42 4.80 5.63
N LEU A 16 -0.88 4.26 4.49
CA LEU A 16 0.00 3.81 3.40
C LEU A 16 0.81 4.98 2.82
N GLU A 17 0.20 6.15 2.64
CA GLU A 17 0.90 7.35 2.16
C GLU A 17 1.91 7.89 3.17
N LYS A 18 1.58 7.88 4.47
CA LYS A 18 2.50 8.26 5.54
C LYS A 18 3.74 7.35 5.58
N GLU A 19 3.56 6.05 5.41
CA GLU A 19 4.70 5.12 5.35
C GLU A 19 5.49 5.29 4.05
N PHE A 20 4.79 5.48 2.92
CA PHE A 20 5.44 5.74 1.64
C PHE A 20 6.25 7.03 1.64
N SER A 21 5.81 8.08 2.35
CA SER A 21 6.56 9.36 2.41
C SER A 21 7.93 9.17 3.06
N GLY A 22 8.01 8.38 4.14
CA GLY A 22 9.26 8.02 4.82
C GLY A 22 10.11 6.99 4.08
N ASN A 23 9.50 5.94 3.51
CA ASN A 23 10.20 4.91 2.76
C ASN A 23 9.43 4.45 1.51
N LYS A 24 10.02 4.63 0.32
CA LYS A 24 9.41 4.28 -0.97
C LYS A 24 9.37 2.75 -1.23
N TYR A 25 10.12 1.98 -0.45
CA TYR A 25 10.28 0.53 -0.60
C TYR A 25 10.03 -0.18 0.73
N LEU A 26 9.08 -1.11 0.74
CA LEU A 26 8.82 -1.90 1.93
C LEU A 26 9.80 -3.07 2.06
N THR A 27 10.28 -3.28 3.28
CA THR A 27 10.85 -4.56 3.70
C THR A 27 9.73 -5.56 3.99
N GLU A 28 10.07 -6.85 4.07
CA GLU A 28 9.11 -7.92 4.38
C GLU A 28 8.42 -7.70 5.74
N SER A 29 9.21 -7.46 6.80
CA SER A 29 8.67 -7.18 8.13
C SER A 29 7.71 -5.98 8.15
N LYS A 30 8.05 -4.88 7.43
CA LYS A 30 7.18 -3.69 7.40
C LYS A 30 5.90 -3.96 6.60
N ARG A 31 5.98 -4.78 5.55
CA ARG A 31 4.81 -5.23 4.78
C ARG A 31 3.86 -6.04 5.66
N GLU A 32 4.38 -7.01 6.40
CA GLU A 32 3.60 -7.85 7.32
C GLU A 32 2.92 -7.00 8.41
N GLN A 33 3.65 -6.06 9.02
CA GLN A 33 3.08 -5.15 10.01
C GLN A 33 1.94 -4.31 9.42
N LEU A 34 2.13 -3.75 8.23
CA LEU A 34 1.10 -2.93 7.59
C LEU A 34 -0.14 -3.73 7.17
N SER A 35 0.03 -4.99 6.74
CA SER A 35 -1.12 -5.86 6.48
C SER A 35 -1.96 -6.07 7.74
N LYS A 36 -1.31 -6.36 8.88
CA LYS A 36 -2.00 -6.58 10.16
C LYS A 36 -2.68 -5.30 10.65
N ASP A 37 -1.96 -4.18 10.65
CA ASP A 37 -2.47 -2.88 11.10
C ASP A 37 -3.68 -2.41 10.30
N LEU A 38 -3.70 -2.69 8.99
CA LEU A 38 -4.72 -2.17 8.07
C LEU A 38 -5.82 -3.18 7.75
N GLY A 39 -5.73 -4.41 8.25
CA GLY A 39 -6.64 -5.50 7.87
C GLY A 39 -6.57 -5.84 6.38
N MET A 40 -5.38 -5.71 5.78
CA MET A 40 -5.13 -5.94 4.37
C MET A 40 -4.23 -7.16 4.19
N THR A 41 -4.22 -7.76 2.99
CA THR A 41 -3.22 -8.78 2.66
C THR A 41 -1.89 -8.15 2.31
N GLU A 42 -0.79 -8.85 2.58
CA GLU A 42 0.56 -8.42 2.19
C GLU A 42 0.66 -8.13 0.68
N THR A 43 -0.05 -8.91 -0.14
CA THR A 43 -0.15 -8.70 -1.59
C THR A 43 -0.80 -7.36 -1.92
N GLN A 44 -1.89 -6.98 -1.26
CA GLN A 44 -2.53 -5.67 -1.49
C GLN A 44 -1.61 -4.52 -1.10
N VAL A 45 -0.90 -4.65 0.03
CA VAL A 45 0.10 -3.66 0.48
C VAL A 45 1.22 -3.55 -0.56
N LYS A 46 1.78 -4.68 -1.01
CA LYS A 46 2.82 -4.74 -2.05
C LYS A 46 2.36 -4.08 -3.35
N THR A 47 1.19 -4.44 -3.86
CA THR A 47 0.62 -3.89 -5.10
C THR A 47 0.34 -2.39 -4.97
N TRP A 48 -0.16 -1.93 -3.82
CA TRP A 48 -0.34 -0.50 -3.59
C TRP A 48 0.99 0.25 -3.65
N PHE A 49 2.04 -0.24 -2.99
CA PHE A 49 3.37 0.38 -3.03
C PHE A 49 3.97 0.38 -4.44
N GLN A 50 3.82 -0.71 -5.20
CA GLN A 50 4.23 -0.78 -6.61
C GLN A 50 3.51 0.28 -7.46
N ASN A 51 2.18 0.37 -7.35
CA ASN A 51 1.37 1.35 -8.07
C ASN A 51 1.71 2.78 -7.65
N ARG A 52 1.95 3.01 -6.36
CA ARG A 52 2.32 4.33 -5.82
C ARG A 52 3.68 4.78 -6.35
N ARG A 53 4.67 3.88 -6.45
CA ARG A 53 5.97 4.16 -7.10
C ARG A 53 5.81 4.50 -8.57
N THR A 54 4.99 3.76 -9.32
CA THR A 54 4.71 4.08 -10.73
C THR A 54 4.12 5.48 -10.88
N LYS A 55 3.13 5.84 -10.05
CA LYS A 55 2.57 7.21 -10.03
C LYS A 55 3.59 8.27 -9.64
N TRP A 56 4.45 7.99 -8.65
CA TRP A 56 5.50 8.91 -8.22
C TRP A 56 6.52 9.17 -9.35
N ARG A 57 6.98 8.11 -10.03
CA ARG A 57 7.92 8.23 -11.16
C ARG A 57 7.31 8.96 -12.35
N LYS A 58 6.03 8.76 -12.65
CA LYS A 58 5.31 9.47 -13.72
C LYS A 58 5.02 10.95 -13.42
N LYS A 59 5.11 11.36 -12.14
CA LYS A 59 4.93 12.75 -11.69
C LYS A 59 6.25 13.50 -11.54
N LYS A 60 7.39 12.82 -11.69
CA LYS A 60 8.67 13.45 -12.02
C LYS A 60 8.72 13.66 -13.52
#